data_AF-A0A258N067-F1
#
_entry.id   AF-A0A258N067-F1
#
_cell.length_a   1.000
_cell.length_b   1.000
_cell.length_c   1.000
_cell.angle_alpha   90.00
_cell.angle_beta   90.00
_cell.angle_gamma   90.00
#
_symmetry.space_group_name_H-M   'P 1'
#
loop_
_entity.id
_entity.type
_entity.pdbx_description
1 polymer ?
#
loop_
_entity_poly.entity_id
_entity_poly.type
_entity_poly.pdbx_seq_one_letter_code
_entity_poly.pdbx_strand_id
1 'polypeptide(L)' 'MDFSDPTFWVSLLQIIWIDLLLSGDNAVVIALACRSLPPGQRRWGILLGAGAAVGLRIIFALAVSYVLGIP' A
#
# COMPACT_ATOMS: atom_id res chain seq x y z
N MET A 1 -2.57 -11.69 21.10
CA MET A 1 -3.31 -11.95 19.85
C MET A 1 -2.75 -13.22 19.27
N ASP A 2 -3.51 -14.31 19.33
CA ASP A 2 -3.08 -15.60 18.77
C ASP A 2 -3.25 -15.60 17.25
N PHE A 3 -2.27 -16.15 16.53
CA PHE A 3 -2.33 -16.28 15.06
C PHE A 3 -3.44 -17.23 14.57
N SER A 4 -4.06 -17.97 15.50
CA SER A 4 -5.18 -18.89 15.27
C SER A 4 -6.55 -18.23 15.41
N ASP A 5 -6.63 -16.96 15.83
CA ASP A 5 -7.89 -16.26 16.03
C ASP A 5 -8.53 -15.88 14.68
N PRO A 6 -9.77 -16.32 14.38
CA PRO A 6 -10.47 -15.95 13.15
C PRO A 6 -10.64 -14.43 13.00
N THR A 7 -10.78 -13.70 14.10
CA THR A 7 -10.95 -12.23 14.06
C THR A 7 -9.70 -11.51 13.57
N PHE A 8 -8.50 -12.04 13.85
CA PHE A 8 -7.25 -11.48 13.32
C PHE A 8 -7.20 -11.58 11.79
N TRP A 9 -7.50 -12.76 11.24
CA TRP A 9 -7.51 -12.98 9.80
C TRP A 9 -8.58 -12.16 9.09
N VAL A 10 -9.78 -12.04 9.68
CA VAL A 10 -10.85 -11.20 9.14
C VAL A 10 -10.47 -9.72 9.14
N SER A 11 -9.89 -9.21 10.23
CA SER A 11 -9.45 -7.82 10.32
C SER A 11 -8.32 -7.52 9.34
N LEU A 12 -7.36 -8.43 9.19
CA LEU A 12 -6.29 -8.31 8.21
C LEU A 12 -6.84 -8.28 6.77
N LEU A 13 -7.76 -9.18 6.44
CA LEU A 13 -8.43 -9.20 5.13
C LEU A 13 -9.16 -7.89 4.88
N GLN A 14 -9.86 -7.35 5.87
CA GLN A 14 -10.59 -6.09 5.76
C GLN A 14 -9.64 -4.92 5.50
N ILE A 15 -8.50 -4.85 6.20
CA ILE A 15 -7.47 -3.83 5.96
C ILE A 15 -6.92 -3.94 4.54
N ILE A 16 -6.54 -5.14 4.10
CA ILE A 16 -6.08 -5.38 2.72
C ILE A 16 -7.15 -4.94 1.72
N TRP A 17 -8.43 -5.21 2.02
CA TRP A 17 -9.52 -4.89 1.11
C TRP A 17 -9.72 -3.38 0.97
N ILE A 18 -9.75 -2.67 2.10
CA ILE A 18 -9.81 -1.20 2.13
C ILE A 18 -8.61 -0.62 1.41
N ASP A 19 -7.42 -1.17 1.65
CA ASP A 19 -6.20 -0.65 1.07
C ASP A 19 -6.13 -0.83 -0.45
N LEU A 20 -6.66 -1.94 -0.97
CA LEU A 20 -6.76 -2.22 -2.40
C LEU A 20 -7.86 -1.38 -3.06
N LEU A 21 -9.00 -1.17 -2.37
CA LEU A 21 -10.07 -0.30 -2.86
C LEU A 21 -9.63 1.17 -2.93
N LEU A 22 -8.94 1.65 -1.90
CA LEU A 22 -8.43 3.03 -1.80
C LEU A 22 -7.18 3.29 -2.67
N SER A 23 -6.46 2.23 -3.07
CA SER A 23 -5.25 2.34 -3.89
C SER A 23 -5.47 1.93 -5.35
N GLY A 24 -6.69 1.47 -5.70
CA GLY A 24 -7.01 0.95 -7.03
C GLY A 24 -6.84 1.99 -8.15
N ASP A 25 -7.23 3.24 -7.91
CA ASP A 25 -7.01 4.37 -8.81
C ASP A 25 -5.52 4.74 -8.90
N ASN A 26 -4.81 4.75 -7.77
CA ASN A 26 -3.38 5.06 -7.70
C ASN A 26 -2.51 4.02 -8.43
N ALA A 27 -2.85 2.73 -8.34
CA ALA A 27 -2.16 1.66 -9.08
C ALA A 27 -2.29 1.83 -10.60
N VAL A 28 -3.47 2.27 -11.08
CA VAL A 28 -3.72 2.56 -12.49
C VAL A 28 -2.90 3.76 -12.95
N VAL A 29 -2.80 4.84 -12.15
CA VAL A 29 -1.98 6.01 -12.48
C VAL A 29 -0.49 5.64 -12.57
N ILE A 30 0.03 4.83 -11.63
CA ILE A 30 1.41 4.35 -11.67
C ILE A 30 1.64 3.48 -12.93
N ALA A 31 0.70 2.60 -13.26
CA ALA A 31 0.78 1.75 -14.44
C ALA A 31 0.73 2.55 -15.75
N LEU A 32 -0.07 3.62 -15.80
CA LEU A 32 -0.18 4.54 -16.93
C LEU A 32 1.05 5.43 -17.07
N ALA A 33 1.60 5.95 -15.97
CA ALA A 33 2.86 6.69 -15.97
C ALA A 33 4.02 5.80 -16.46
N CYS A 34 4.02 4.53 -16.06
CA CYS A 34 5.03 3.56 -16.47
C CYS A 34 4.79 2.95 -17.86
N ARG A 35 3.61 3.17 -18.48
CA ARG A 35 3.25 2.62 -19.81
C ARG A 35 4.19 3.12 -20.91
N SER A 36 4.64 4.37 -20.80
CA SER A 36 5.48 5.02 -21.81
C SER A 36 6.97 4.67 -21.68
N LEU A 37 7.36 3.87 -20.67
CA LEU A 37 8.76 3.49 -20.49
C LEU A 37 9.15 2.26 -21.32
N PRO A 38 10.42 2.18 -21.78
CA PRO A 38 10.96 1.01 -22.46
C PRO A 38 10.74 -0.28 -21.64
N PRO A 39 10.53 -1.44 -22.28
CA PRO A 39 10.14 -2.68 -21.59
C PRO A 39 11.13 -3.13 -20.50
N GLY A 40 12.41 -2.77 -20.61
CA GLY A 40 13.42 -3.02 -19.57
C GLY A 40 13.33 -2.10 -18.35
N GLN A 41 12.87 -0.85 -18.53
CA GLN A 41 12.74 0.14 -17.46
C GLN A 41 11.33 0.18 -16.85
N ARG A 42 10.32 -0.31 -17.57
CA ARG A 42 8.92 -0.35 -17.09
C ARG A 42 8.78 -1.11 -15.78
N ARG A 43 9.50 -2.22 -15.60
CA ARG A 43 9.49 -2.98 -14.34
C ARG A 43 10.07 -2.16 -13.19
N TRP A 44 11.18 -1.48 -13.44
CA TRP A 44 11.82 -0.59 -12.45
C TRP A 44 10.95 0.60 -12.11
N GLY A 45 10.29 1.22 -13.09
CA GLY A 45 9.33 2.31 -12.87
C GLY A 45 8.15 1.89 -11.99
N ILE A 46 7.57 0.72 -12.27
CA ILE A 46 6.48 0.17 -11.46
C ILE A 46 6.98 -0.20 -10.05
N LEU A 47 8.15 -0.82 -9.94
CA LEU A 47 8.71 -1.24 -8.65
C LEU A 47 9.05 -0.03 -7.76
N LEU A 48 9.66 1.01 -8.33
CA LEU A 48 9.97 2.25 -7.62
C LEU A 48 8.70 3.03 -7.29
N GLY A 49 7.74 3.12 -8.22
CA GLY A 49 6.47 3.82 -7.99
C GLY A 49 5.61 3.14 -6.93
N ALA A 50 5.43 1.82 -7.03
CA ALA A 50 4.72 1.04 -6.02
C ALA A 50 5.46 1.01 -4.69
N GLY A 51 6.80 0.87 -4.71
CA GLY A 51 7.64 0.92 -3.51
C GLY A 51 7.55 2.26 -2.79
N ALA A 52 7.59 3.37 -3.52
CA ALA A 52 7.40 4.71 -2.95
C ALA A 52 5.98 4.91 -2.40
N ALA A 53 4.95 4.44 -3.11
CA ALA A 53 3.56 4.52 -2.65
C ALA A 53 3.33 3.74 -1.35
N VAL A 54 3.81 2.49 -1.28
CA VAL A 54 3.74 1.66 -0.07
C VAL A 54 4.58 2.26 1.07
N GLY A 55 5.80 2.73 0.77
CA GLY A 55 6.67 3.37 1.74
C GLY A 55 6.02 4.60 2.37
N LEU A 56 5.43 5.48 1.55
CA LEU A 56 4.71 6.65 2.04
C LEU A 56 3.50 6.25 2.90
N ARG A 57 2.80 5.17 2.53
CA ARG A 57 1.68 4.61 3.30
C ARG A 57 2.13 4.17 4.70
N ILE A 58 3.26 3.45 4.80
CA ILE A 58 3.82 3.00 6.07
C ILE A 58 4.23 4.20 6.91
N ILE A 59 4.90 5.19 6.32
CA ILE A 59 5.30 6.41 7.02
C ILE A 59 4.07 7.12 7.59
N PHE A 60 3.01 7.30 6.81
CA PHE A 60 1.78 7.92 7.32
C PHE A 60 1.08 7.07 8.37
N ALA A 61 1.00 5.74 8.20
CA ALA A 61 0.42 4.86 9.20
C ALA A 61 1.17 4.96 10.53
N LEU A 62 2.51 4.96 10.49
CA LEU A 62 3.35 5.15 11.67
C LEU A 62 3.16 6.54 12.28
N ALA A 63 3.15 7.60 11.46
CA ALA A 63 2.93 8.96 11.94
C ALA A 63 1.56 9.11 12.63
N VAL A 64 0.49 8.58 12.02
CA VAL A 64 -0.86 8.60 12.61
C VAL A 64 -0.91 7.76 13.88
N SER A 65 -0.30 6.57 13.88
CA SER A 65 -0.24 5.73 15.08
C SER A 65 0.52 6.41 16.22
N TYR A 66 1.57 7.14 15.90
CA TYR A 66 2.34 7.91 16.86
C TYR A 66 1.50 9.04 17.44
N VAL A 67 0.85 9.84 16.58
CA VAL A 67 -0.04 10.93 16.99
C VAL A 67 -1.21 10.44 17.82
N LEU A 68 -1.84 9.32 17.45
CA LEU A 68 -2.95 8.73 18.21
C LEU A 68 -2.51 8.20 19.59
N GLY A 69 -1.24 7.85 19.73
CA GLY A 69 -0.62 7.45 21.00
C GLY A 69 -0.20 8.62 21.87
N ILE A 70 -0.20 9.86 21.35
CA ILE A 70 -0.02 11.07 22.15
C ILE A 70 -1.39 11.38 22.79
N PRO A 71 -1.50 11.41 24.13
CA PRO A 71 -2.76 11.66 24.82
C PRO A 71 -3.33 13.07 24.56
#